data_AF-A0A7V9RY67-F1
#
_entry.id   AF-A0A7V9RY67-F1
#
_cell.length_a   1.000
_cell.length_b   1.000
_cell.length_c   1.000
_cell.angle_alpha   90.00
_cell.angle_beta   90.00
_cell.angle_gamma   90.00
#
_symmetry.space_group_name_H-M   'P 1'
#
loop_
_entity.id
_entity.type
_entity.pdbx_description
1 polymer ?
#
loop_
_entity_poly.entity_id
_entity_poly.type
_entity_poly.pdbx_seq_one_letter_code
_entity_poly.pdbx_strand_id
1 'polypeptide(L)'
;MSPHRVLDEMRGLGLTRTEFGPDGFLPAEPEAKAKHLESYGIRAVGGFLPILLHDPVHDPLPEVDAFIDGCVATGAGVVVLAASTGVDGYDDRPVLDQRGWQTLLTNLDRIAD
;
A
#
# COMPACT_ATOMS: atom_id res chain seq x y z
N MET A 1 -10.66 13.43 -7.02
CA MET A 1 -11.17 12.99 -8.35
C MET A 1 -11.73 11.59 -8.20
N SER A 2 -12.77 11.21 -8.96
CA SER A 2 -13.34 9.86 -8.83
C SER A 2 -12.44 8.80 -9.50
N PRO A 3 -12.43 7.56 -8.99
CA PRO A 3 -11.68 6.45 -9.60
C PRO A 3 -12.06 6.20 -11.06
N HIS A 4 -13.37 6.22 -11.35
CA HIS A 4 -13.90 6.05 -12.70
C HIS A 4 -13.26 7.01 -13.71
N ARG A 5 -13.19 8.31 -13.37
CA ARG A 5 -12.62 9.31 -14.28
C ARG A 5 -11.15 9.03 -14.58
N VAL A 6 -10.37 8.72 -13.54
CA VAL A 6 -8.93 8.45 -13.70
C VAL A 6 -8.71 7.21 -14.55
N LEU A 7 -9.38 6.10 -14.25
CA LEU A 7 -9.19 4.84 -14.95
C LEU A 7 -9.66 4.92 -16.42
N ASP A 8 -10.73 5.65 -16.71
CA ASP A 8 -11.16 5.93 -18.08
C ASP A 8 -10.15 6.77 -18.87
N GLU A 9 -9.63 7.84 -18.26
CA GLU A 9 -8.62 8.69 -18.88
C GLU A 9 -7.31 7.91 -19.13
N MET A 10 -6.88 7.08 -18.17
CA MET A 10 -5.73 6.18 -18.33
C MET A 10 -5.93 5.21 -19.51
N ARG A 11 -7.09 4.56 -19.58
CA ARG A 11 -7.46 3.69 -20.71
C ARG A 11 -7.45 4.46 -22.03
N GLY A 12 -8.01 5.67 -22.06
CA GLY A 12 -8.04 6.54 -23.24
C GLY A 12 -6.64 6.92 -23.74
N LEU A 13 -5.66 7.01 -22.84
CA LEU A 13 -4.24 7.24 -23.15
C LEU A 13 -3.47 5.95 -23.51
N GLY A 14 -4.12 4.78 -23.46
CA GLY A 14 -3.48 3.49 -23.74
C GLY A 14 -2.65 2.93 -22.59
N LEU A 15 -2.80 3.45 -21.37
CA LEU A 15 -2.15 2.89 -20.19
C LEU A 15 -2.84 1.59 -19.77
N THR A 16 -2.04 0.56 -19.48
CA THR A 16 -2.51 -0.78 -19.14
C THR A 16 -2.14 -1.22 -17.72
N ARG A 17 -1.49 -0.32 -16.97
CA ARG A 17 -0.91 -0.57 -15.65
C ARG A 17 -1.07 0.66 -14.74
N THR A 18 -1.35 0.41 -13.45
CA THR A 18 -1.47 1.46 -12.42
C THR A 18 -0.98 0.94 -11.07
N GLU A 19 -0.68 1.84 -10.14
CA GLU A 19 -0.67 1.53 -8.71
C GLU A 19 -2.08 1.67 -8.12
N PHE A 20 -2.28 1.17 -6.90
CA PHE A 20 -3.59 1.23 -6.21
C PHE A 20 -4.16 2.63 -6.01
N GLY A 21 -3.32 3.67 -6.00
CA GLY A 21 -3.73 5.01 -5.63
C GLY A 21 -3.93 5.16 -4.12
N PRO A 22 -4.53 6.27 -3.66
CA PRO A 22 -4.73 6.54 -2.25
C PRO A 22 -5.76 5.58 -1.62
N ASP A 23 -5.78 5.52 -0.30
CA ASP A 23 -6.78 4.72 0.42
C ASP A 23 -8.22 5.10 0.02
N GLY A 24 -9.08 4.09 -0.09
CA GLY A 24 -10.45 4.23 -0.59
C GLY A 24 -10.60 4.51 -2.09
N PHE A 25 -9.52 4.62 -2.87
CA PHE A 25 -9.61 4.85 -4.32
C PHE A 25 -10.10 3.61 -5.08
N LEU A 26 -9.68 2.42 -4.68
CA LEU A 26 -10.20 1.15 -5.20
C LEU A 26 -11.05 0.44 -4.14
N PRO A 27 -11.91 -0.53 -4.53
CA PRO A 27 -12.59 -1.39 -3.58
C PRO A 27 -11.61 -2.04 -2.60
N ALA A 28 -12.00 -2.15 -1.33
CA ALA A 28 -11.15 -2.73 -0.29
C ALA A 28 -11.00 -4.26 -0.46
N GLU A 29 -12.07 -4.95 -0.85
CA GLU A 29 -12.06 -6.40 -1.04
C GLU A 29 -11.16 -6.79 -2.23
N PRO A 30 -10.18 -7.71 -2.04
CA PRO A 30 -9.17 -8.03 -3.06
C PRO A 30 -9.73 -8.43 -4.43
N GLU A 31 -10.76 -9.29 -4.46
CA GLU A 31 -11.34 -9.75 -5.72
C GLU A 31 -12.16 -8.66 -6.43
N ALA A 32 -12.88 -7.84 -5.66
CA ALA A 32 -13.59 -6.67 -6.17
C ALA A 32 -12.60 -5.64 -6.74
N LYS A 33 -11.44 -5.45 -6.10
CA LYS A 33 -10.35 -4.59 -6.59
C LYS A 33 -9.83 -5.09 -7.94
N ALA A 34 -9.54 -6.39 -8.04
CA ALA A 34 -9.08 -7.02 -9.27
C ALA A 34 -10.09 -6.87 -10.41
N LYS A 35 -11.35 -7.23 -10.17
CA LYS A 35 -12.44 -7.10 -11.14
C LYS A 35 -12.67 -5.65 -11.57
N HIS A 36 -12.54 -4.70 -10.64
CA HIS A 36 -12.67 -3.29 -10.95
C HIS A 36 -11.60 -2.86 -11.96
N LEU A 37 -10.32 -3.15 -11.71
CA LEU A 37 -9.23 -2.81 -12.62
C LEU A 37 -9.36 -3.53 -13.98
N GLU A 38 -9.73 -4.81 -13.96
CA GLU A 38 -9.93 -5.61 -15.17
C GLU A 38 -11.01 -5.01 -16.08
N SER A 39 -12.09 -4.46 -15.50
CA SER A 39 -13.17 -3.81 -16.28
C SER A 39 -12.69 -2.61 -17.12
N TYR A 40 -11.55 -2.00 -16.75
CA TYR A 40 -10.90 -0.92 -17.52
C TYR A 40 -9.75 -1.44 -18.41
N GLY A 41 -9.46 -2.74 -18.41
CA GLY A 41 -8.32 -3.33 -19.12
C GLY A 41 -6.96 -2.99 -18.48
N ILE A 42 -6.97 -2.65 -17.19
CA ILE A 42 -5.79 -2.22 -16.43
C ILE A 42 -5.41 -3.34 -15.43
N ARG A 43 -4.12 -3.53 -15.20
CA ARG A 43 -3.63 -4.37 -14.08
C ARG A 43 -2.84 -3.54 -13.07
N ALA A 44 -2.78 -4.01 -11.83
CA ALA A 44 -1.93 -3.36 -10.83
C ALA A 44 -0.45 -3.69 -11.07
N VAL A 45 0.43 -2.73 -10.80
CA VAL A 45 1.88 -2.94 -10.66
C VAL A 45 2.21 -3.22 -9.20
N GLY A 46 1.56 -2.49 -8.30
CA GLY A 46 1.86 -2.45 -6.89
C GLY A 46 1.03 -1.42 -6.15
N GLY A 47 1.46 -1.12 -4.94
CA GLY A 47 0.93 0.01 -4.20
C GLY A 47 1.85 0.48 -3.09
N PHE A 48 1.44 1.58 -2.50
CA PHE A 48 2.15 2.30 -1.46
C PHE A 48 1.40 2.16 -0.13
N LEU A 49 2.07 1.63 0.90
CA LEU A 49 1.51 1.39 2.22
C LEU A 49 2.29 2.18 3.28
N PRO A 50 1.72 3.27 3.81
CA PRO A 50 2.19 3.87 5.07
C PRO A 50 1.95 2.89 6.21
N ILE A 51 2.97 2.57 7.00
CA ILE A 51 2.85 1.58 8.09
C ILE A 51 3.73 1.96 9.28
N LEU A 52 3.21 1.84 10.49
CA LEU A 52 3.99 2.07 11.72
C LEU A 52 4.87 0.86 12.00
N LEU A 53 6.20 1.04 11.98
CA LEU A 53 7.14 -0.08 12.10
C LEU A 53 7.96 -0.06 13.39
N HIS A 54 8.07 1.08 14.06
CA HIS A 54 9.04 1.29 15.14
C HIS A 54 8.43 1.24 16.56
N ASP A 55 7.10 1.11 16.68
CA ASP A 55 6.44 1.00 17.97
C ASP A 55 6.43 -0.46 18.47
N PRO A 56 7.07 -0.78 19.61
CA PRO A 56 7.14 -2.15 20.13
C PRO A 56 5.82 -2.74 20.62
N VAL A 57 4.75 -1.95 20.76
CA VAL A 57 3.41 -2.47 21.12
C VAL A 57 2.48 -2.66 19.92
N HIS A 58 2.93 -2.31 18.72
CA HIS A 58 2.17 -2.44 17.49
C HIS A 58 2.70 -3.61 16.64
N ASP A 59 1.81 -4.48 16.18
CA ASP A 59 2.14 -5.53 15.21
C ASP A 59 1.68 -5.10 13.81
N PRO A 60 2.60 -4.87 12.85
CA PRO A 60 2.23 -4.36 11.53
C PRO A 60 1.75 -5.45 10.56
N LEU A 61 1.99 -6.74 10.87
CA LEU A 61 1.72 -7.83 9.94
C LEU A 61 0.26 -7.90 9.47
N PRO A 62 -0.77 -7.76 10.34
CA PRO A 62 -2.15 -7.85 9.88
C PRO A 62 -2.52 -6.80 8.81
N GLU A 63 -1.96 -5.59 8.91
CA GLU A 63 -2.18 -4.53 7.92
C GLU A 63 -1.42 -4.78 6.63
N VAL A 64 -0.17 -5.24 6.74
CA VAL A 64 0.66 -5.61 5.59
C VAL A 64 0.07 -6.81 4.84
N ASP A 65 -0.39 -7.85 5.54
CA ASP A 65 -1.00 -9.04 4.95
C ASP A 65 -2.26 -8.67 4.17
N ALA A 66 -3.15 -7.86 4.75
CA ALA A 66 -4.35 -7.38 4.07
C ALA A 66 -4.03 -6.56 2.80
N PHE A 67 -2.94 -5.78 2.83
CA PHE A 67 -2.47 -5.05 1.66
C PHE A 67 -1.89 -5.98 0.58
N ILE A 68 -1.10 -6.98 1.00
CA ILE A 68 -0.52 -8.01 0.13
C ILE A 68 -1.60 -8.86 -0.53
N ASP A 69 -2.67 -9.21 0.18
CA ASP A 69 -3.82 -9.93 -0.40
C ASP A 69 -4.41 -9.16 -1.60
N GLY A 70 -4.53 -7.84 -1.48
CA GLY A 70 -4.91 -6.98 -2.59
C GLY A 70 -3.90 -7.01 -3.74
N CYS A 71 -2.59 -7.06 -3.44
CA CYS A 71 -1.54 -7.15 -4.44
C CYS A 71 -1.61 -8.49 -5.21
N VAL A 72 -1.75 -9.60 -4.48
CA VAL A 72 -1.86 -10.94 -5.05
C VAL A 72 -3.09 -11.04 -5.95
N ALA A 73 -4.26 -10.63 -5.48
CA ALA A 73 -5.50 -10.71 -6.26
C ALA A 73 -5.46 -9.89 -7.56
N THR A 74 -4.73 -8.77 -7.55
CA THR A 74 -4.58 -7.89 -8.73
C THR A 74 -3.39 -8.24 -9.62
N GLY A 75 -2.57 -9.23 -9.22
CA GLY A 75 -1.33 -9.61 -9.89
C GLY A 75 -0.22 -8.56 -9.80
N ALA A 76 -0.32 -7.65 -8.83
CA ALA A 76 0.75 -6.71 -8.51
C ALA A 76 1.96 -7.45 -7.93
N GLY A 77 3.16 -7.00 -8.29
CA GLY A 77 4.42 -7.63 -7.91
C GLY A 77 5.31 -6.79 -7.00
N VAL A 78 4.87 -5.58 -6.63
CA VAL A 78 5.67 -4.62 -5.86
C VAL A 78 4.83 -4.03 -4.72
N VAL A 79 5.38 -4.04 -3.51
CA VAL A 79 4.85 -3.32 -2.36
C VAL A 79 5.88 -2.29 -1.94
N VAL A 80 5.47 -1.02 -1.84
CA VAL A 80 6.30 0.06 -1.31
C VAL A 80 5.84 0.35 0.11
N LEU A 81 6.67 0.00 1.10
CA LEU A 81 6.42 0.32 2.50
C LEU A 81 6.99 1.70 2.83
N ALA A 82 6.14 2.59 3.32
CA ALA A 82 6.56 3.86 3.88
C ALA A 82 6.48 3.79 5.40
N ALA A 83 7.64 3.76 6.06
CA ALA A 83 7.72 3.76 7.52
C ALA A 83 7.11 5.05 8.07
N SER A 84 5.88 4.95 8.57
CA SER A 84 5.16 6.06 9.20
C SER A 84 5.84 6.42 10.52
N THR A 85 5.87 7.71 10.81
CA THR A 85 6.34 8.28 12.08
C THR A 85 5.31 8.18 13.20
N GLY A 86 4.07 7.74 12.90
CA GLY A 86 2.97 7.68 13.87
C GLY A 86 2.36 9.04 14.20
N VAL A 87 2.81 10.12 13.54
CA VAL A 87 2.27 11.48 13.66
C VAL A 87 1.75 11.95 12.31
N ASP A 88 0.69 12.74 12.32
CA ASP A 88 0.11 13.28 11.10
C ASP A 88 0.93 14.46 10.56
N GLY A 89 1.20 14.45 9.26
CA GLY A 89 1.89 15.53 8.57
C GLY A 89 3.42 15.46 8.67
N TYR A 90 4.08 16.59 8.37
CA TYR A 90 5.54 16.68 8.22
C TYR A 90 6.21 17.68 9.17
N ASP A 91 5.42 18.33 10.01
CA ASP A 91 5.90 19.34 10.97
C ASP A 91 6.66 18.67 12.11
N ASP A 92 6.11 17.57 12.62
CA ASP A 92 6.74 16.76 13.65
C ASP A 92 7.70 15.73 13.03
N ARG A 93 8.91 15.65 13.59
CA ARG A 93 9.99 14.77 13.13
C ARG A 93 10.56 13.97 14.31
N PRO A 94 9.82 12.97 14.80
CA PRO A 94 10.28 12.15 15.92
C PRO A 94 11.59 11.43 15.54
N VAL A 95 12.52 11.42 16.49
CA VAL A 95 13.81 10.71 16.35
C VAL A 95 13.68 9.38 17.07
N LEU A 96 13.93 8.29 16.35
CA LEU A 96 13.91 6.95 16.92
C LEU A 96 15.10 6.73 17.85
N ASP A 97 14.83 6.19 19.03
CA ASP A 97 15.87 5.65 19.90
C ASP A 97 16.36 4.29 19.40
N GLN A 98 17.34 3.70 20.10
CA GLN A 98 17.91 2.41 19.71
C GLN A 98 16.86 1.29 19.63
N ARG A 99 15.88 1.29 20.54
CA ARG A 99 14.82 0.29 20.56
C ARG A 99 13.89 0.46 19.37
N GLY A 100 13.49 1.68 19.05
CA GLY A 100 12.64 1.99 17.90
C GLY A 100 13.30 1.57 16.57
N TRP A 101 14.60 1.84 16.41
CA TRP A 101 15.35 1.36 15.23
C TRP A 101 15.40 -0.17 15.14
N GLN A 102 15.64 -0.84 16.27
CA GLN A 102 15.67 -2.31 16.30
C GLN A 102 14.30 -2.89 15.95
N THR A 103 13.22 -2.36 16.53
CA THR A 103 11.85 -2.78 16.24
C THR A 103 11.49 -2.57 14.77
N LEU A 104 11.86 -1.42 14.18
CA LEU A 104 11.64 -1.15 12.76
C LEU A 104 12.30 -2.20 11.86
N LEU A 105 13.58 -2.46 12.06
CA LEU A 105 14.33 -3.41 11.22
C LEU A 105 13.81 -4.85 11.40
N THR A 106 13.53 -5.26 12.64
CA THR A 106 12.93 -6.58 12.91
C THR A 106 11.57 -6.74 12.23
N ASN A 107 10.73 -5.69 12.22
CA ASN A 107 9.45 -5.75 11.52
C ASN A 107 9.62 -5.79 10.00
N LEU A 108 10.62 -5.11 9.43
CA LEU A 108 10.94 -5.24 8.00
C LEU A 108 11.39 -6.65 7.64
N ASP A 109 12.23 -7.29 8.47
CA ASP A 109 12.64 -8.69 8.26
C ASP A 109 11.40 -9.61 8.30
N ARG A 110 10.52 -9.44 9.30
CA ARG A 110 9.27 -10.21 9.42
C ARG A 110 8.33 -10.06 8.23
N ILE A 111 8.32 -8.90 7.57
CA ILE A 111 7.48 -8.62 6.40
C ILE A 111 8.11 -9.21 5.12
N ALA A 112 9.43 -9.37 5.08
CA ALA A 112 10.15 -9.88 3.92
C ALA A 112 10.17 -11.42 3.84
N ASP A 113 9.96 -12.11 4.96
CA ASP A 113 9.91 -13.58 5.09
C ASP A 113 8.59 -14.17 4.56
#